data_AF-A0A6B9FB10-F1
#
_entry.id   AF-A0A6B9FB10-F1
#
_cell.length_a   1.000
_cell.length_b   1.000
_cell.length_c   1.000
_cell.angle_alpha   90.00
_cell.angle_beta   90.00
_cell.angle_gamma   90.00
#
_symmetry.space_group_name_H-M   'P 1'
#
loop_
_entity.id
_entity.type
_entity.pdbx_description
1 polymer ?
#
loop_
_entity_poly.entity_id
_entity_poly.type
_entity_poly.pdbx_seq_one_letter_code
_entity_poly.pdbx_strand_id
1 'polypeptide(L)'
;MAKPFGYERGMVNYFTGSLTGNPIAMYIYGAGLLALWNAYVETVGGSFIMATVDYLVTKYLPPTSVEQIVVQLMLGAVVASVKWYAFTPRRGSRASRGF
;
A
#
# COMPACT_ATOMS: atom_id res chain seq x y z
N MET A 1 18.66 5.93 -16.93
CA MET A 1 17.66 5.85 -18.03
C MET A 1 16.29 6.11 -17.45
N ALA A 2 15.67 7.24 -17.80
CA ALA A 2 14.27 7.52 -17.48
C ALA A 2 13.34 6.50 -18.14
N LYS A 3 12.21 6.16 -17.51
CA LYS A 3 11.21 5.29 -18.14
C LYS A 3 10.42 6.10 -19.17
N PRO A 4 9.91 5.47 -20.24
CA PRO A 4 9.02 6.13 -21.19
C PRO A 4 7.74 6.64 -20.50
N PHE A 5 7.16 7.74 -21.00
CA PHE A 5 5.89 8.33 -20.53
C PHE A 5 4.74 7.32 -20.35
N GLY A 6 4.72 6.22 -21.13
CA GLY A 6 3.72 5.17 -21.00
C GLY A 6 3.69 4.46 -19.64
N TYR A 7 4.83 4.43 -18.92
CA TYR A 7 4.91 3.80 -17.60
C TYR A 7 4.31 4.67 -16.50
N GLU A 8 4.42 6.01 -16.62
CA GLU A 8 3.82 6.95 -15.69
C GLU A 8 2.29 6.87 -15.77
N ARG A 9 1.75 6.86 -17.00
CA ARG A 9 0.32 6.58 -17.23
C ARG A 9 -0.10 5.21 -16.72
N GLY A 10 0.75 4.19 -16.93
CA GLY A 10 0.52 2.83 -16.40
C GLY A 10 0.45 2.80 -14.87
N MET A 11 1.31 3.56 -14.18
CA MET A 11 1.30 3.68 -12.72
C MET A 11 0.00 4.32 -12.22
N VAL A 12 -0.46 5.41 -12.86
CA VAL A 12 -1.73 6.05 -12.52
C VAL A 12 -2.91 5.10 -12.75
N ASN A 13 -2.92 4.37 -13.86
CA ASN A 13 -3.95 3.36 -14.14
C ASN A 13 -3.92 2.21 -13.12
N TYR A 14 -2.73 1.81 -12.67
CA TYR A 14 -2.60 0.77 -11.65
C TYR A 14 -3.13 1.27 -10.30
N PHE A 15 -2.86 2.53 -9.96
CA PHE A 15 -3.38 3.15 -8.75
C PHE A 15 -4.92 3.16 -8.75
N THR A 16 -5.55 3.72 -9.79
CA THR A 16 -7.02 3.78 -9.87
C THR A 16 -7.64 2.38 -9.99
N GLY A 17 -7.05 1.50 -10.80
CA GLY A 17 -7.51 0.13 -10.97
C GLY A 17 -7.41 -0.71 -9.69
N SER A 18 -6.40 -0.46 -8.85
CA SER A 18 -6.27 -1.14 -7.55
C SER A 18 -7.35 -0.70 -6.57
N LEU A 19 -7.70 0.59 -6.57
CA LEU A 19 -8.75 1.15 -5.71
C LEU A 19 -10.14 0.61 -6.07
N THR A 20 -10.44 0.45 -7.36
CA THR A 20 -11.76 -0.01 -7.81
C THR A 20 -11.85 -1.53 -7.93
N GLY A 21 -10.76 -2.19 -8.32
CA GLY A 21 -10.73 -3.62 -8.61
C GLY A 21 -10.46 -4.50 -7.39
N ASN A 22 -9.71 -4.00 -6.40
CA ASN A 22 -9.46 -4.76 -5.17
C ASN A 22 -9.24 -3.85 -3.94
N PRO A 23 -10.26 -3.08 -3.53
CA PRO A 23 -10.17 -2.14 -2.40
C PRO A 23 -9.82 -2.83 -1.07
N ILE A 24 -10.34 -4.04 -0.83
CA ILE A 24 -10.12 -4.77 0.42
C ILE A 24 -8.65 -5.14 0.57
N ALA A 25 -8.01 -5.66 -0.48
CA ALA A 25 -6.58 -5.97 -0.41
C ALA A 25 -5.73 -4.72 -0.21
N MET A 26 -6.09 -3.59 -0.83
CA MET A 26 -5.38 -2.32 -0.63
C MET A 26 -5.52 -1.80 0.79
N TYR A 27 -6.71 -1.91 1.37
CA TYR A 27 -6.96 -1.57 2.77
C TYR A 27 -6.08 -2.41 3.71
N ILE A 28 -6.10 -3.75 3.59
CA ILE A 28 -5.29 -4.65 4.44
C ILE A 28 -3.79 -4.37 4.25
N TYR A 29 -3.35 -4.19 3.00
CA TYR A 29 -1.95 -3.94 2.70
C TYR A 29 -1.47 -2.60 3.29
N GLY A 30 -2.25 -1.54 3.15
CA GLY A 30 -1.95 -0.24 3.73
C GLY A 30 -2.02 -0.23 5.26
N ALA A 31 -2.96 -0.97 5.86
CA ALA A 31 -3.02 -1.17 7.31
C ALA A 31 -1.72 -1.81 7.83
N GLY A 32 -1.22 -2.84 7.14
CA GLY A 32 0.05 -3.49 7.47
C GLY A 32 1.24 -2.53 7.37
N LEU A 33 1.29 -1.68 6.35
CA LEU A 33 2.35 -0.67 6.19
C LEU A 33 2.32 0.37 7.33
N LEU A 34 1.13 0.85 7.71
CA LEU A 34 0.98 1.77 8.84
C LEU A 34 1.35 1.11 10.17
N ALA A 35 1.00 -0.16 10.35
CA ALA A 35 1.40 -0.91 11.52
C ALA A 35 2.93 -1.00 11.63
N LEU A 36 3.62 -1.33 10.53
CA LEU A 36 5.08 -1.38 10.48
C LEU A 36 5.71 -0.01 10.71
N TRP A 37 5.13 1.07 10.16
CA TRP A 37 5.62 2.43 10.38
C TRP A 37 5.52 2.82 11.86
N ASN A 38 4.37 2.62 12.49
CA ASN A 38 4.18 2.92 13.91
C ASN A 38 5.10 2.05 14.78
N ALA A 39 5.21 0.77 14.46
CA ALA A 39 6.13 -0.16 15.12
C ALA A 39 7.58 0.34 15.06
N TYR A 40 8.02 0.83 13.91
CA TYR A 40 9.36 1.41 13.76
C TYR A 40 9.56 2.66 14.62
N VAL A 41 8.62 3.62 14.58
CA VAL A 41 8.69 4.85 15.40
C VAL A 41 8.82 4.53 16.89
N GLU A 42 8.04 3.56 17.37
CA GLU A 42 8.03 3.15 18.77
C GLU A 42 9.27 2.32 19.16
N THR A 43 9.89 1.62 18.19
CA THR A 43 11.19 0.96 18.39
C THR A 43 12.31 1.97 18.56
N VAL A 44 12.33 3.01 17.73
CA VAL A 44 13.30 4.09 17.83
C VAL A 44 13.06 4.93 19.10
N GLY A 45 11.80 5.05 19.54
CA GLY A 45 11.40 5.74 20.77
C GLY A 45 11.61 4.95 22.08
N GLY A 46 12.00 3.67 22.02
CA GLY A 46 12.25 2.84 23.21
C GLY A 46 11.01 2.22 23.87
N SER A 47 9.82 2.38 23.29
CA SER A 47 8.52 1.94 23.82
C SER A 47 7.89 0.79 23.02
N PHE A 48 8.61 0.16 22.10
CA PHE A 48 8.11 -0.87 21.17
C PHE A 48 7.20 -1.93 21.80
N ILE A 49 7.59 -2.49 22.96
CA ILE A 49 6.82 -3.53 23.62
C ILE A 49 5.46 -2.98 24.09
N MET A 50 5.44 -1.79 24.70
CA MET A 50 4.19 -1.14 25.14
C MET A 50 3.30 -0.79 23.95
N ALA A 51 3.86 -0.25 22.87
CA ALA A 51 3.10 0.06 21.66
C ALA A 51 2.56 -1.19 20.94
N THR A 52 3.30 -2.31 20.98
CA THR A 52 2.85 -3.59 20.43
C THR A 52 1.74 -4.19 21.27
N VAL A 53 1.85 -4.12 22.60
CA VAL A 53 0.79 -4.58 23.51
C VAL A 53 -0.45 -3.69 23.37
N ASP A 54 -0.31 -2.37 23.33
CA ASP A 54 -1.41 -1.45 23.05
C ASP A 54 -2.04 -1.74 21.69
N TYR A 55 -1.24 -1.97 20.65
CA TYR A 55 -1.76 -2.42 19.36
C TYR A 55 -2.59 -3.71 19.53
N LEU A 56 -2.05 -4.75 20.15
CA LEU A 56 -2.78 -6.03 20.24
C LEU A 56 -4.00 -5.97 21.17
N VAL A 57 -3.99 -5.12 22.20
CA VAL A 57 -5.06 -5.02 23.20
C VAL A 57 -6.13 -3.99 22.80
N THR A 58 -5.75 -2.90 22.13
CA THR A 58 -6.67 -1.83 21.70
C THR A 58 -7.02 -1.89 20.22
N LYS A 59 -6.17 -2.44 19.34
CA LYS A 59 -6.30 -2.32 17.86
C LYS A 59 -6.98 -3.51 17.17
N TYR A 60 -7.55 -4.44 17.93
CA TYR A 60 -8.69 -5.22 17.45
C TYR A 60 -9.99 -4.41 17.47
N LEU A 61 -9.97 -3.15 17.95
CA LEU A 61 -11.06 -2.23 17.68
C LEU A 61 -11.10 -1.91 16.17
N PRO A 62 -12.26 -2.02 15.52
CA PRO A 62 -12.43 -1.61 14.13
C PRO A 62 -11.99 -0.15 13.96
N PRO A 63 -11.59 0.26 12.74
CA PRO A 63 -11.17 1.62 12.46
C PRO A 63 -12.12 2.62 13.12
N THR A 64 -11.57 3.53 13.92
CA THR A 64 -12.37 4.43 14.77
C THR A 64 -12.99 5.58 13.98
N SER A 65 -12.63 5.70 12.70
CA SER A 65 -13.20 6.66 11.76
C SER A 65 -13.10 6.18 10.31
N VAL A 66 -13.98 6.71 9.46
CA VAL A 66 -13.95 6.48 8.00
C VAL A 66 -12.63 6.99 7.39
N GLU A 67 -12.06 8.06 7.96
CA GLU A 67 -10.78 8.61 7.53
C GLU A 67 -9.65 7.58 7.61
N GLN A 68 -9.58 6.78 8.67
CA GLN A 68 -8.55 5.74 8.79
C GLN A 68 -8.66 4.69 7.68
N ILE A 69 -9.89 4.35 7.28
CA ILE A 69 -10.13 3.42 6.17
C ILE A 69 -9.62 4.02 4.86
N VAL A 70 -9.94 5.28 4.59
CA VAL A 70 -9.49 5.99 3.39
C VAL A 70 -7.97 6.09 3.36
N VAL A 71 -7.32 6.46 4.47
CA VAL A 71 -5.85 6.58 4.54
C VAL A 71 -5.17 5.25 4.28
N GLN A 72 -5.63 4.16 4.89
CA GLN A 72 -5.07 2.82 4.68
C GLN A 72 -5.22 2.38 3.22
N LEU A 73 -6.40 2.58 2.64
CA LEU A 73 -6.70 2.21 1.27
C LEU A 73 -5.86 3.01 0.27
N MET A 74 -5.70 4.32 0.49
CA MET A 74 -4.85 5.19 -0.33
C MET A 74 -3.38 4.83 -0.20
N LEU A 75 -2.88 4.59 1.02
CA LEU A 75 -1.48 4.20 1.23
C LEU A 75 -1.16 2.88 0.54
N GLY A 76 -2.03 1.88 0.66
CA GLY A 76 -1.88 0.59 -0.01
C GLY A 76 -1.82 0.74 -1.52
N ALA A 77 -2.74 1.52 -2.11
CA ALA A 77 -2.78 1.78 -3.54
C ALA A 77 -1.56 2.56 -4.05
N VAL A 78 -1.08 3.58 -3.30
CA VAL A 78 0.14 4.32 -3.65
C VAL A 78 1.32 3.37 -3.68
N VAL A 79 1.55 2.60 -2.62
CA VAL A 79 2.71 1.70 -2.55
C VAL A 79 2.63 0.59 -3.61
N ALA A 80 1.44 0.04 -3.86
CA ALA A 80 1.22 -0.94 -4.92
C ALA A 80 1.54 -0.35 -6.30
N SER A 81 1.07 0.87 -6.60
CA SER A 81 1.35 1.55 -7.87
C SER A 81 2.85 1.85 -8.08
N VAL A 82 3.54 2.29 -7.02
CA VAL A 82 4.99 2.55 -7.05
C VAL A 82 5.77 1.25 -7.24
N LYS A 83 5.38 0.17 -6.54
CA LYS A 83 5.99 -1.16 -6.74
C LYS A 83 5.76 -1.65 -8.16
N TRP A 84 4.54 -1.54 -8.68
CA TRP A 84 4.26 -1.90 -10.07
C TRP A 84 5.15 -1.10 -11.02
N TYR A 85 5.22 0.22 -10.86
CA TYR A 85 6.10 1.05 -11.67
C TYR A 85 7.54 0.55 -11.57
N ALA A 86 8.09 0.40 -10.37
CA ALA A 86 9.47 -0.03 -10.12
C ALA A 86 9.83 -1.37 -10.77
N PHE A 87 8.95 -2.36 -10.66
CA PHE A 87 9.23 -3.74 -11.08
C PHE A 87 8.71 -4.12 -12.47
N THR A 88 7.90 -3.27 -13.11
CA THR A 88 7.42 -3.58 -14.47
C THR A 88 8.59 -3.57 -15.46
N PRO A 89 8.83 -4.67 -16.21
CA PRO A 89 9.92 -4.77 -17.17
C PRO A 89 9.86 -3.67 -18.22
N ARG A 90 11.02 -3.11 -18.60
CA ARG A 90 11.15 -1.97 -19.52
C ARG A 90 11.01 -2.30 -21.01
N ARG A 91 10.76 -3.57 -21.35
CA ARG A 91 10.58 -4.04 -22.72
C ARG A 91 9.18 -4.64 -22.85
N GLY A 92 8.42 -4.18 -23.83
CA GLY A 92 7.16 -4.79 -24.28
C GLY A 92 7.38 -6.16 -24.92
N SER A 93 7.96 -7.09 -24.19
CA SER A 93 8.13 -8.47 -24.64
C SER A 93 6.96 -9.31 -24.11
N ARG A 94 5.90 -9.36 -24.95
CA ARG A 94 4.87 -10.42 -25.01
C ARG A 94 3.93 -10.57 -23.80
N ALA A 95 3.02 -9.64 -23.59
CA ALA A 95 1.81 -9.90 -22.79
C ALA A 95 0.52 -9.36 -23.44
N SER A 96 0.48 -9.33 -24.78
CA SER A 96 -0.72 -8.97 -25.55
C SER A 96 -1.35 -10.17 -26.27
N ARG A 97 -1.14 -11.40 -25.78
CA ARG A 97 -1.85 -12.59 -26.29
C ARG A 97 -2.21 -13.50 -25.11
N GLY A 98 -3.51 -13.51 -24.80
CA GLY A 98 -4.12 -14.36 -23.81
C GLY A 98 -5.47 -13.79 -23.38
N PHE A 99 -6.40 -13.67 -24.33
CA PHE A 99 -7.82 -13.88 -24.03
C PHE A 99 -8.05 -15.39 -24.00
#